data_AF-A0A8E2I558-F1
#
_entry.id   AF-A0A8E2I558-F1
#
_cell.length_a   1.000
_cell.length_b   1.000
_cell.length_c   1.000
_cell.angle_alpha   90.00
_cell.angle_beta   90.00
_cell.angle_gamma   90.00
#
_symmetry.space_group_name_H-M   'P 1'
#
loop_
_entity.id
_entity.type
_entity.pdbx_description
1 polymer ?
#
loop_
_entity_poly.entity_id
_entity_poly.type
_entity_poly.pdbx_seq_one_letter_code
_entity_poly.pdbx_strand_id
1 'polypeptide(L)' 'MLKINSFENASAVNIGQNLLADWNNSDKKSQGYGQNFGDESTFVSPQSFVDDRDQIDSPASFSSNPILKRD' A
#
# COMPACT_ATOMS: atom_id res chain seq x y z
N MET A 1 17.08 5.83 17.27
CA MET A 1 17.36 4.78 16.27
C MET A 1 16.09 4.60 15.46
N LEU A 2 16.16 4.76 14.13
CA LEU A 2 15.00 4.54 13.26
C LEU A 2 14.84 3.04 13.02
N LYS A 3 13.66 2.49 13.34
CA LYS A 3 13.31 1.10 13.06
C LYS A 3 12.15 1.09 12.07
N ILE A 4 12.39 0.50 10.90
CA ILE A 4 11.37 0.26 9.89
C ILE A 4 11.16 -1.25 9.80
N ASN A 5 9.91 -1.69 9.96
CA ASN A 5 9.58 -3.10 10.13
C ASN A 5 9.51 -3.86 8.79
N SER A 6 9.01 -3.22 7.73
CA SER A 6 9.03 -3.75 6.37
C SER A 6 9.04 -2.61 5.34
N PHE A 7 9.65 -2.87 4.19
CA PHE A 7 9.52 -2.04 2.99
C PHE A 7 8.75 -2.84 1.95
N GLU A 8 7.73 -2.23 1.38
CA GLU A 8 6.96 -2.83 0.29
C GLU A 8 7.44 -2.30 -1.07
N ASN A 9 7.11 -3.00 -2.15
CA ASN A 9 7.41 -2.53 -3.50
C ASN A 9 6.76 -1.15 -3.74
N ALA A 10 7.48 -0.22 -4.37
CA ALA A 10 7.07 1.19 -4.53
C ALA A 10 6.89 1.99 -3.20
N SER A 11 7.69 1.67 -2.18
CA SER A 11 7.81 2.51 -0.97
C SER A 11 8.82 3.65 -1.16
N ALA A 12 8.53 4.83 -0.60
CA ALA A 12 9.50 5.93 -0.50
C ALA A 12 9.70 6.34 0.97
N VAL A 13 10.96 6.60 1.33
CA VAL A 13 11.37 7.03 2.67
C VAL A 13 12.19 8.30 2.52
N ASN A 14 11.82 9.34 3.26
CA ASN A 14 12.50 10.62 3.18
C ASN A 14 12.87 11.12 4.58
N ILE A 15 14.11 11.58 4.74
CA ILE A 15 14.67 12.09 6.02
C ILE A 15 15.42 13.40 5.72
N GLY A 16 15.06 14.48 6.40
CA GLY A 16 15.62 15.83 6.18
C GLY A 16 14.70 16.72 5.32
N GLN A 17 15.20 17.88 4.86
CA GLN A 17 14.45 18.75 3.95
C GLN A 17 14.57 18.25 2.52
N ASN A 18 13.48 17.72 1.96
CA ASN A 18 13.49 17.14 0.62
C ASN A 18 12.07 17.20 0.01
N LEU A 19 11.99 17.53 -1.27
CA LEU A 19 10.74 17.69 -2.01
C LEU A 19 10.42 16.37 -2.73
N LEU A 20 9.34 15.71 -2.32
CA LEU A 20 8.84 14.50 -2.98
C LEU A 20 7.64 14.87 -3.87
N ALA A 21 7.92 15.40 -5.05
CA ALA A 21 6.88 15.76 -6.03
C ALA A 21 6.38 14.51 -6.77
N ASP A 22 5.06 14.45 -7.01
CA ASP A 22 4.39 13.45 -7.85
C ASP A 22 4.63 11.97 -7.48
N TRP A 23 5.10 11.68 -6.27
CA TRP A 23 5.19 10.31 -5.77
C TRP A 23 3.82 9.80 -5.35
N ASN A 24 3.34 8.81 -6.09
CA ASN A 24 2.05 8.16 -5.84
C ASN A 24 2.28 6.67 -5.60
N ASN A 25 1.72 6.14 -4.52
CA ASN A 25 1.69 4.70 -4.25
C ASN A 25 0.24 4.22 -4.27
N SER A 26 0.00 3.06 -4.87
CA SER A 26 -1.28 2.37 -4.81
C SER A 26 -1.04 0.93 -4.34
N ASP A 27 -1.72 0.54 -3.26
CA ASP A 27 -1.67 -0.81 -2.73
C ASP A 27 -3.08 -1.37 -2.52
N LYS A 28 -3.29 -2.62 -2.96
CA LYS A 28 -4.44 -3.44 -2.54
C LYS A 28 -3.94 -4.47 -1.54
N LYS A 29 -4.60 -4.53 -0.38
CA LYS A 29 -4.37 -5.57 0.63
C LYS A 29 -5.60 -6.43 0.76
N SER A 30 -5.52 -7.67 0.32
CA SER A 30 -6.53 -8.68 0.59
C SER A 30 -6.21 -9.32 1.94
N GLN A 31 -6.74 -8.75 3.02
CA GLN A 31 -6.57 -9.28 4.37
C GLN A 31 -7.89 -9.86 4.90
N GLY A 32 -7.83 -11.08 5.43
CA GLY A 32 -8.94 -11.71 6.16
C GLY A 32 -9.12 -11.15 7.58
N TYR A 33 -10.07 -11.68 8.35
CA TYR A 33 -10.28 -11.26 9.73
C TYR A 33 -9.12 -11.73 10.64
N GLY A 34 -8.43 -10.76 11.26
CA GLY A 34 -7.39 -11.00 12.27
C GLY A 34 -5.98 -10.62 11.82
N GLN A 35 -5.22 -9.99 12.70
CA GLN A 35 -3.79 -9.71 12.54
C GLN A 35 -3.05 -10.41 13.67
N ASN A 36 -2.09 -11.28 13.33
CA ASN A 36 -1.31 -12.01 14.32
C ASN A 36 0.08 -11.37 14.40
N PHE A 37 0.38 -10.75 15.54
CA PHE A 37 1.66 -10.12 15.80
C PHE A 37 2.24 -10.69 17.10
N GLY A 38 3.51 -11.11 17.05
CA GLY A 38 4.26 -11.59 18.21
C GLY A 38 4.91 -12.95 17.99
N ASP A 39 6.11 -13.10 18.53
CA ASP A 39 6.79 -14.39 18.66
C ASP A 39 5.91 -15.27 19.57
N GLU A 40 5.50 -16.46 19.10
CA GLU A 40 4.60 -17.45 19.76
C GLU A 40 3.09 -17.42 19.39
N SER A 41 2.70 -16.70 18.33
CA SER A 41 1.33 -16.75 17.79
C SER A 41 1.03 -18.03 16.97
N THR A 42 0.97 -19.19 17.65
CA THR A 42 0.74 -20.50 17.01
C THR A 42 -0.77 -20.75 16.83
N PHE A 43 -1.23 -20.85 15.58
CA PHE A 43 -2.60 -21.26 15.24
C PHE A 43 -2.60 -22.65 14.60
N VAL A 44 -3.51 -23.52 15.05
CA VAL A 44 -3.73 -24.81 14.40
C VAL A 44 -4.89 -24.65 13.42
N SER A 45 -4.60 -24.76 12.13
CA SER A 45 -5.57 -24.73 11.03
C SER A 45 -6.38 -23.42 10.86
N PRO A 46 -5.74 -22.27 10.60
CA PRO A 46 -6.46 -21.10 10.11
C PRO A 46 -7.04 -21.40 8.72
N GLN A 47 -8.36 -21.29 8.56
CA GLN A 47 -9.03 -21.35 7.26
C GLN A 47 -9.33 -19.92 6.80
N SER A 48 -8.95 -19.58 5.56
CA SER A 48 -9.26 -18.31 4.94
C SER A 48 -9.95 -18.53 3.60
N PHE A 49 -10.95 -17.69 3.31
CA PHE A 49 -11.66 -17.66 2.04
C PHE A 49 -11.86 -16.19 1.66
N VAL A 50 -11.44 -15.83 0.46
CA VAL A 50 -11.61 -14.49 -0.11
C VAL A 50 -12.44 -14.67 -1.37
N ASP A 51 -13.65 -14.14 -1.35
CA ASP A 51 -14.53 -14.08 -2.52
C ASP A 51 -14.52 -12.64 -3.06
N ASP A 52 -13.67 -12.42 -4.07
CA ASP A 52 -13.56 -11.13 -4.74
C ASP A 52 -14.42 -11.15 -6.00
N ARG A 53 -15.59 -10.51 -5.94
CA ARG A 53 -16.60 -10.53 -7.01
C ARG A 53 -16.59 -9.26 -7.84
N ASP A 54 -15.42 -8.70 -8.11
CA ASP A 54 -15.23 -7.66 -9.12
C ASP A 54 -14.48 -8.19 -10.35
N GLN A 55 -14.78 -7.62 -11.53
CA GLN A 55 -14.07 -7.94 -12.78
C GLN A 55 -12.83 -7.06 -12.96
N ILE A 56 -12.78 -5.93 -12.25
CA ILE A 56 -11.70 -4.94 -12.30
C ILE A 56 -11.21 -4.75 -10.87
N ASP A 57 -9.99 -5.22 -10.63
CA ASP A 57 -9.33 -5.11 -9.35
C ASP A 57 -8.57 -3.76 -9.23
N SER A 58 -8.89 -2.98 -8.18
CA SER A 58 -8.15 -1.79 -7.73
C SER A 58 -7.62 -0.85 -8.82
N PRO A 59 -8.49 -0.25 -9.65
CA PRO A 59 -8.05 0.72 -10.64
C PRO A 59 -7.52 1.99 -9.97
N ALA A 60 -6.26 2.34 -10.23
CA ALA A 60 -5.62 3.55 -9.72
C ALA A 60 -5.25 4.50 -10.87
N SER A 61 -5.62 5.78 -10.77
CA SER A 61 -5.28 6.80 -11.77
C SER A 61 -4.68 8.03 -11.10
N PHE A 62 -3.53 8.49 -11.59
CA PHE A 62 -2.80 9.65 -11.08
C PHE A 62 -2.61 10.67 -12.20
N SER A 63 -3.69 11.37 -12.58
CA SER A 63 -3.62 12.42 -13.60
C SER A 63 -3.22 13.77 -12.97
N SER A 64 -2.03 14.28 -13.31
CA SER A 64 -1.73 15.70 -13.19
C SER A 64 -2.23 16.39 -14.45
N ASN A 65 -3.36 17.10 -14.39
CA ASN A 65 -3.78 17.94 -15.51
C ASN A 65 -2.85 19.16 -15.56
N PRO A 66 -1.97 19.33 -16.58
CA PRO A 66 -1.26 20.57 -16.73
C PRO A 66 -2.29 21.66 -17.07
N ILE A 67 -2.26 22.75 -16.31
CA ILE A 67 -2.99 23.97 -16.67
C ILE A 67 -2.39 24.45 -17.99
N LEU A 68 -3.05 24.14 -19.10
CA LEU A 68 -2.72 24.72 -20.41
C LEU A 68 -2.89 26.24 -20.25
N LYS A 69 -1.77 26.97 -20.19
CA LYS A 69 -1.79 28.42 -20.41
C LYS A 69 -2.33 28.62 -21.82
N ARG A 70 -3.52 29.23 -21.91
CA ARG A 70 -4.00 29.82 -23.14
C ARG A 70 -3.20 31.11 -23.33
N ASP A 71 -2.49 31.20 -24.44
CA ASP A 71 -1.84 32.42 -24.92
C ASP A 71 -2.86 33.54 -25.21
#